data_AF-A0A5A7SMX3-F1
#
_entry.id   AF-A0A5A7SMX3-F1
#
_cell.length_a   1.000
_cell.length_b   1.000
_cell.length_c   1.000
_cell.angle_alpha   90.00
_cell.angle_beta   90.00
_cell.angle_gamma   90.00
#
_symmetry.space_group_name_H-M   'P 1'
#
loop_
_entity.id
_entity.type
_entity.pdbx_description
1 polymer ?
#
loop_
_entity_poly.entity_id
_entity_poly.type
_entity_poly.pdbx_seq_one_letter_code
_entity_poly.pdbx_strand_id
1 'polypeptide(L)'
;MTVTYKDWHGILLFALHGYRTLVRTSIGTTPFSLVYWVEAVLPIDVEVPSLRIVKEVELKKLAEWTQTRYEELYLIEDRRLAALCRGRLY
;
A
#
# COMPACT_ATOMS: atom_id res chain seq x y z
N MET A 1 11.65 -1.46 10.52
CA MET A 1 10.72 -2.60 10.70
C MET A 1 11.53 -3.81 11.12
N THR A 2 11.31 -4.34 12.33
CA THR A 2 11.98 -5.55 12.82
C THR A 2 11.22 -6.77 12.29
N VAL A 3 11.84 -7.54 11.40
CA VAL A 3 11.26 -8.79 10.88
C VAL A 3 11.33 -9.84 11.98
N THR A 4 10.19 -10.39 12.39
CA THR A 4 10.10 -11.41 13.46
C THR A 4 9.72 -12.78 12.89
N TYR A 5 9.89 -13.84 13.68
CA TYR A 5 9.48 -15.20 13.28
C TYR A 5 7.98 -15.29 12.91
N LYS A 6 7.13 -14.43 13.48
CA LYS A 6 5.69 -14.40 13.17
C LYS A 6 5.40 -13.95 11.73
N ASP A 7 6.35 -13.26 11.10
CA ASP A 7 6.22 -12.70 9.75
C ASP A 7 6.65 -13.70 8.66
N TRP A 8 6.91 -14.96 9.04
CA TRP A 8 7.39 -16.01 8.13
C TRP A 8 6.52 -16.17 6.88
N HIS A 9 5.21 -15.97 6.99
CA HIS A 9 4.26 -16.09 5.90
C HIS A 9 4.48 -15.02 4.81
N GLY A 10 4.82 -13.79 5.21
CA GLY A 10 5.20 -12.72 4.29
C GLY A 10 6.57 -12.98 3.65
N ILE A 11 7.55 -13.37 4.47
CA ILE A 11 8.92 -13.67 4.03
C ILE A 11 8.97 -14.86 3.07
N LEU A 12 8.16 -15.90 3.33
CA LEU A 12 8.10 -17.12 2.54
C LEU A 12 7.71 -16.84 1.09
N LEU A 13 6.75 -15.94 0.89
CA LEU A 13 6.31 -15.54 -0.45
C LEU A 13 7.48 -14.91 -1.23
N PHE A 14 8.23 -14.01 -0.61
CA PHE A 14 9.41 -13.39 -1.23
C PHE A 14 10.54 -14.39 -1.48
N ALA A 15 10.80 -15.29 -0.52
CA ALA A 15 11.83 -16.32 -0.65
C ALA A 15 11.52 -17.30 -1.79
N LEU A 16 10.26 -17.76 -1.90
CA LEU A 16 9.81 -18.63 -2.99
C LEU A 16 9.88 -17.91 -4.34
N HIS A 17 9.51 -16.64 -4.37
CA HIS A 17 9.60 -15.84 -5.58
C HIS A 17 11.05 -15.73 -6.07
N GLY A 18 11.97 -15.32 -5.20
CA GLY A 18 13.40 -15.25 -5.52
C GLY A 18 13.97 -16.61 -5.91
N TYR A 19 13.50 -17.70 -5.30
CA TYR A 19 13.92 -19.04 -5.68
C TYR A 19 13.58 -19.37 -7.13
N ARG A 20 12.39 -18.96 -7.59
CA ARG A 20 11.86 -19.29 -8.93
C ARG A 20 12.43 -18.41 -10.04
N THR A 21 12.74 -17.16 -9.75
CA THR A 21 13.17 -16.18 -10.75
C THR A 21 14.68 -15.98 -10.83
N LEU A 22 15.44 -16.35 -9.79
CA LEU A 22 16.90 -16.28 -9.86
C LEU A 22 17.48 -17.46 -10.67
N VAL A 23 18.47 -17.16 -11.50
CA VAL A 23 19.24 -18.19 -12.23
C VAL A 23 19.98 -19.06 -11.22
N ARG A 24 19.83 -20.39 -11.36
CA ARG A 24 20.55 -21.35 -10.53
C ARG A 24 21.84 -21.75 -11.22
N THR A 25 22.98 -21.55 -10.55
CA THR A 25 24.31 -21.90 -11.10
C THR A 25 24.41 -23.36 -11.53
N SER A 26 23.72 -24.28 -10.84
CA SER A 26 23.69 -25.70 -11.18
C SER A 26 22.92 -26.03 -12.47
N ILE A 27 21.96 -25.18 -12.86
CA ILE A 27 21.03 -25.42 -13.97
C ILE A 27 21.31 -24.45 -15.14
N GLY A 28 21.96 -23.31 -14.87
CA GLY A 28 22.21 -22.25 -15.85
C GLY A 28 20.97 -21.46 -16.26
N THR A 29 19.79 -21.79 -15.75
CA THR A 29 18.53 -21.07 -15.99
C THR A 29 17.72 -20.93 -14.70
N THR A 30 16.62 -20.18 -14.77
CA THR A 30 15.68 -19.99 -13.66
C THR A 30 14.77 -21.21 -13.53
N PRO A 31 14.41 -21.64 -12.31
CA PRO A 31 13.44 -22.72 -12.14
C PRO A 31 12.09 -22.46 -12.82
N PHE A 32 11.69 -21.19 -12.93
CA PHE A 32 10.48 -20.81 -13.67
C PHE A 32 10.58 -21.10 -15.17
N SER A 33 11.70 -20.74 -15.79
CA SER A 33 11.96 -20.99 -17.22
C SER A 33 11.92 -22.47 -17.57
N LEU A 34 12.37 -23.35 -16.68
CA LEU A 34 12.26 -24.80 -16.89
C LEU A 34 10.82 -25.33 -16.93
N VAL A 35 9.91 -24.73 -16.15
CA VAL A 35 8.53 -25.23 -16.05
C VAL A 35 7.68 -24.70 -17.20
N TYR A 36 7.84 -23.43 -17.54
CA TYR A 36 6.98 -22.75 -18.49
C TYR A 36 7.62 -22.52 -19.86
N TRP A 37 8.92 -22.80 -20.01
CA TRP A 37 9.70 -22.55 -21.23
C TRP A 37 9.78 -21.08 -21.64
N VAL A 38 9.52 -20.16 -20.70
CA VAL A 38 9.60 -18.70 -20.89
C VAL A 38 10.33 -18.08 -19.71
N GLU A 39 11.11 -17.02 -19.95
CA GLU A 39 11.76 -16.27 -18.88
C GLU A 39 10.72 -15.64 -17.93
N ALA A 40 11.06 -15.60 -16.63
CA ALA A 40 10.16 -15.03 -15.64
C ALA A 40 10.10 -13.51 -15.82
N VAL A 41 8.91 -12.98 -16.12
CA VAL A 41 8.65 -11.55 -16.03
C VAL A 41 8.70 -11.15 -14.56
N LEU A 42 9.47 -10.12 -14.23
CA LEU A 42 9.59 -9.62 -12.86
C LEU A 42 8.21 -9.15 -12.37
N PRO A 43 7.81 -9.46 -11.12
CA PRO A 43 6.56 -8.95 -10.56
C PRO A 43 6.50 -7.44 -10.57
N ILE A 44 7.63 -6.74 -10.55
CA ILE A 44 7.64 -5.28 -10.61
C ILE A 44 7.00 -4.75 -11.90
N ASP A 45 7.20 -5.42 -13.05
CA ASP A 45 6.55 -5.05 -14.32
C ASP A 45 5.06 -5.45 -14.35
N VAL A 46 4.66 -6.44 -13.54
CA VAL A 46 3.26 -6.83 -13.31
C VAL A 46 2.58 -5.95 -12.24
N GLU A 47 3.37 -5.39 -11.31
CA GLU A 47 2.98 -4.53 -10.18
C GLU A 47 2.97 -3.04 -10.54
N VAL A 48 3.58 -2.60 -11.63
CA VAL A 48 3.72 -1.18 -12.01
C VAL A 48 2.41 -0.41 -12.21
N PRO A 49 1.22 -1.01 -12.45
CA PRO A 49 0.19 -0.94 -11.40
C PRO A 49 -0.86 -2.04 -11.54
N SER A 50 -0.88 -3.05 -10.68
CA SER A 50 -2.15 -3.75 -10.48
C SER A 50 -3.16 -2.70 -9.97
N LEU A 51 -4.25 -2.49 -10.71
CA LEU A 51 -5.27 -1.47 -10.41
C LEU A 51 -5.79 -1.53 -8.96
N ARG A 52 -5.68 -2.69 -8.31
CA ARG A 52 -6.03 -2.89 -6.91
C ARG A 52 -5.15 -2.08 -5.96
N ILE A 53 -3.83 -2.09 -6.14
CA ILE A 53 -2.89 -1.38 -5.26
C ILE A 53 -3.03 0.13 -5.43
N VAL A 54 -3.17 0.61 -6.67
CA VAL A 54 -3.45 2.04 -6.94
C VAL A 54 -4.76 2.46 -6.29
N LYS A 55 -5.83 1.67 -6.44
CA LYS A 55 -7.13 1.95 -5.82
C LYS A 55 -7.04 1.98 -4.29
N GLU A 56 -6.28 1.09 -3.68
CA GLU A 56 -6.12 1.04 -2.23
C GLU A 56 -5.35 2.25 -1.68
N VAL A 57 -4.29 2.68 -2.39
CA VAL A 57 -3.53 3.89 -2.05
C VAL A 57 -4.39 5.15 -2.23
N GLU A 58 -5.17 5.22 -3.31
CA GLU A 58 -6.11 6.32 -3.54
C GLU A 58 -7.21 6.37 -2.47
N LEU A 59 -7.79 5.24 -2.09
CA LEU A 59 -8.79 5.16 -1.02
C LEU A 59 -8.23 5.59 0.33
N LYS A 60 -7.00 5.22 0.65
CA LYS A 60 -6.33 5.67 1.88
C LYS A 60 -6.10 7.18 1.88
N LYS A 61 -5.61 7.74 0.76
CA LYS A 61 -5.47 9.20 0.60
C LYS A 61 -6.81 9.91 0.69
N LEU A 62 -7.87 9.34 0.12
CA LEU A 62 -9.22 9.88 0.19
C LEU A 62 -9.73 9.92 1.63
N ALA A 63 -9.47 8.85 2.41
CA ALA A 63 -9.85 8.79 3.82
C ALA A 63 -9.11 9.86 4.65
N GLU A 64 -7.79 10.00 4.46
CA GLU A 64 -7.00 11.04 5.13
C GLU A 64 -7.50 12.45 4.77
N TRP A 65 -7.75 12.73 3.49
CA TRP A 65 -8.30 14.02 3.06
C TRP A 65 -9.68 14.30 3.65
N THR A 66 -10.54 13.29 3.73
CA THR A 66 -11.88 13.41 4.31
C THR A 66 -11.80 13.71 5.81
N GLN A 67 -10.87 13.07 6.53
CA GLN A 67 -10.61 13.34 7.95
C GLN A 67 -10.22 14.80 8.16
N THR A 68 -9.23 15.30 7.39
CA THR A 68 -8.78 16.70 7.48
C THR A 68 -9.92 17.68 7.17
N ARG A 69 -10.76 17.36 6.17
CA ARG A 69 -11.91 18.19 5.80
C ARG A 69 -12.93 18.30 6.92
N TYR A 70 -13.17 17.23 7.68
CA TYR A 70 -14.07 17.25 8.84
C TYR A 70 -13.51 18.09 9.98
N GLU A 71 -12.21 18.02 10.25
CA GLU A 71 -11.55 18.84 11.28
C GLU A 71 -11.64 20.34 10.95
N GLU A 72 -11.44 20.72 9.70
CA GLU A 72 -11.63 22.11 9.23
C GLU A 72 -13.06 22.61 9.46
N LEU A 73 -14.05 21.79 9.09
CA LEU A 73 -15.46 22.13 9.24
C LEU A 73 -15.84 22.27 10.72
N TYR A 74 -15.33 21.39 11.57
CA TYR A 74 -15.54 21.47 13.01
C TYR A 74 -15.01 22.78 13.59
N LEU A 75 -13.79 23.20 13.20
CA LEU A 75 -13.22 24.46 13.63
C LEU A 75 -14.04 25.69 13.18
N ILE A 76 -14.61 25.63 11.97
CA ILE A 76 -15.48 26.70 11.46
C ILE A 76 -16.77 26.77 12.28
N GLU A 77 -17.36 25.62 12.60
CA GLU A 77 -18.60 25.56 13.38
C GLU A 77 -18.38 26.07 14.82
N ASP A 78 -17.28 25.68 15.47
CA ASP A 78 -16.89 26.21 16.78
C ASP A 78 -16.75 27.74 16.76
N ARG A 79 -16.12 28.29 15.71
CA ARG A 79 -16.00 29.75 15.55
C ARG A 79 -17.35 30.43 15.36
N ARG A 80 -18.26 29.82 14.60
CA ARG A 80 -19.64 30.32 14.41
C ARG A 80 -20.42 30.32 15.72
N LEU A 81 -20.38 29.22 16.46
CA LEU A 81 -21.01 29.10 17.78
C LEU A 81 -20.46 30.14 18.76
N ALA A 82 -19.14 30.33 18.79
CA ALA A 82 -18.51 31.34 19.64
C ALA A 82 -18.89 32.78 19.24
N ALA A 83 -19.15 33.05 17.96
CA ALA A 83 -19.63 34.35 17.49
C ALA A 83 -21.11 34.57 17.86
N LEU A 84 -21.97 33.55 17.73
CA LEU A 84 -23.38 33.60 18.11
C LEU A 84 -23.55 33.83 19.62
N CYS A 85 -22.77 33.14 20.46
CA CYS A 85 -22.78 33.34 21.91
C CYS A 85 -22.36 34.77 22.28
N ARG A 86 -21.37 35.35 21.58
CA ARG A 86 -20.95 36.74 21.78
C ARG A 86 -22.00 37.75 21.31
N GLY A 87 -22.67 37.50 20.18
CA GLY A 87 -23.73 38.37 19.67
C GLY A 87 -25.01 38.37 20.51
N ARG A 88 -25.24 37.33 21.33
CA ARG A 88 -26.35 37.26 22.31
C ARG A 88 -26.07 37.98 23.63
N LEU A 89 -24.82 38.37 23.88
CA LEU A 89 -24.42 39.08 25.10
C LEU A 89 -24.49 40.61 24.96
N TYR A 90 -24.84 41.11 23.78
CA TYR A 90 -25.12 42.52 23.47
C TYR A 90 -26.59 42.68 23.07
#